data_AF-A0A6I5RVE9-F1
#
_entry.id   AF-A0A6I5RVE9-F1
#
_cell.length_a   1.000
_cell.length_b   1.000
_cell.length_c   1.000
_cell.angle_alpha   90.00
_cell.angle_beta   90.00
_cell.angle_gamma   90.00
#
_symmetry.space_group_name_H-M   'P 1'
#
loop_
_entity.id
_entity.type
_entity.pdbx_description
1 polymer ?
#
loop_
_entity_poly.entity_id
_entity_poly.type
_entity_poly.pdbx_seq_one_letter_code
_entity_poly.pdbx_strand_id
1 'polypeptide(L)'
;MAVRFNDKLQKIFNGLNTDRRFATWLWFLIRGNLQNINLGKLGSPDMRDRMAEVIINQPGLKQSIENQKSTNLLPEQSFQWITNNKRQNAFIIRKLTEKNGTNYTNG
;
A
#
# COMPACT_ATOMS: atom_id res chain seq x y z
N MET A 1 13.66 -4.28 3.57
CA MET A 1 13.91 -2.92 4.08
C MET A 1 13.05 -1.95 3.29
N ALA A 2 12.29 -1.08 3.94
CA ALA A 2 11.56 -0.02 3.24
C ALA A 2 12.57 0.99 2.66
N VAL A 3 12.53 1.21 1.34
CA VAL A 3 13.34 2.24 0.69
C VAL A 3 12.84 3.59 1.18
N ARG A 4 13.74 4.39 1.77
CA ARG A 4 13.44 5.77 2.17
C ARG A 4 13.61 6.68 0.95
N PHE A 5 12.52 7.29 0.51
CA PHE A 5 12.53 8.28 -0.56
C PHE A 5 12.79 9.68 0.02
N ASN A 6 13.42 10.57 -0.75
CA ASN A 6 13.63 11.98 -0.37
C ASN A 6 13.10 12.94 -1.45
N ASP A 7 12.08 12.51 -2.17
CA ASP A 7 11.47 13.25 -3.28
C ASP A 7 10.38 14.22 -2.82
N LYS A 8 9.78 14.92 -3.78
CA LYS A 8 8.71 15.90 -3.54
C LYS A 8 7.54 15.29 -2.74
N LEU A 9 7.17 14.04 -3.05
CA LEU A 9 6.07 13.36 -2.38
C LEU A 9 6.37 13.13 -0.90
N GLN A 10 7.58 12.70 -0.56
CA GLN A 10 8.01 12.55 0.84
C GLN A 10 8.01 13.90 1.58
N LYS A 11 8.37 15.00 0.90
CA LYS A 11 8.35 16.34 1.48
C LYS A 11 6.93 16.83 1.77
N ILE A 12 5.97 16.55 0.88
CA ILE A 12 4.55 16.89 1.09
C ILE A 12 4.00 16.21 2.35
N PHE A 13 4.31 14.92 2.53
CA PHE A 13 3.90 14.13 3.68
C PHE A 13 5.07 13.91 4.66
N ASN A 14 5.67 14.99 5.14
CA ASN A 14 6.82 14.96 6.05
C ASN A 14 6.59 14.14 7.35
N GLY A 15 5.34 13.99 7.80
CA GLY A 15 4.97 13.16 8.96
C GLY A 15 4.69 11.69 8.63
N LEU A 16 4.69 11.28 7.36
CA LEU A 16 4.36 9.93 6.93
C LEU A 16 5.53 9.28 6.19
N ASN A 17 5.69 7.97 6.36
CA ASN A 17 6.57 7.20 5.49
C ASN A 17 5.89 7.00 4.11
N THR A 18 6.33 7.74 3.09
CA THR A 18 5.81 7.58 1.72
C THR A 18 6.54 6.44 1.01
N ASP A 19 6.44 5.23 1.55
CA ASP A 19 7.05 4.05 0.94
C ASP A 19 6.35 3.64 -0.37
N ARG A 20 6.80 2.53 -0.98
CA ARG A 20 6.24 2.04 -2.24
C ARG A 20 4.77 1.60 -2.11
N ARG A 21 4.35 1.13 -0.93
CA ARG A 21 2.95 0.73 -0.69
C ARG A 21 2.06 1.95 -0.60
N PHE A 22 2.50 2.97 0.15
CA PHE A 22 1.81 4.25 0.21
C PHE A 22 1.67 4.87 -1.18
N ALA A 23 2.76 4.92 -1.97
CA ALA A 23 2.72 5.46 -3.32
C ALA A 23 1.80 4.69 -4.27
N THR A 24 1.76 3.36 -4.15
CA THR A 24 0.85 2.50 -4.95
C THR A 24 -0.60 2.77 -4.60
N TRP A 25 -0.93 2.79 -3.30
CA TRP A 25 -2.27 3.10 -2.83
C TRP A 25 -2.72 4.50 -3.24
N LEU A 26 -1.84 5.49 -3.06
CA LEU A 26 -2.12 6.88 -3.42
C LEU A 26 -2.40 7.03 -4.92
N TRP A 27 -1.65 6.31 -5.77
CA TRP A 27 -1.88 6.32 -7.21
C TRP A 27 -3.30 5.86 -7.56
N PHE A 28 -3.77 4.76 -6.97
CA PHE A 28 -5.14 4.28 -7.16
C PHE A 28 -6.18 5.26 -6.62
N LEU A 29 -5.90 5.86 -5.46
CA LEU A 29 -6.80 6.83 -4.84
C LEU A 29 -7.01 8.06 -5.72
N ILE A 30 -5.92 8.66 -6.20
CA ILE A 30 -5.97 9.85 -7.06
C ILE A 30 -6.66 9.50 -8.38
N ARG A 31 -6.34 8.35 -8.99
CA ARG A 31 -6.99 7.90 -10.25
C ARG A 31 -8.48 7.60 -10.10
N GLY A 32 -8.91 7.11 -8.94
CA GLY A 32 -10.31 6.81 -8.66
C GLY A 32 -11.14 8.07 -8.40
N ASN A 33 -10.55 9.08 -7.76
CA ASN A 33 -11.27 10.28 -7.33
C ASN A 33 -11.19 11.45 -8.33
N LEU A 34 -10.14 11.50 -9.16
CA LEU A 34 -9.88 12.64 -10.05
C LEU A 34 -9.85 12.18 -11.51
N GLN A 35 -10.84 12.64 -12.27
CA GLN A 35 -10.94 12.36 -13.70
C GLN A 35 -9.86 13.14 -14.48
N ASN A 36 -9.41 12.58 -15.61
CA ASN A 36 -8.48 13.21 -16.54
C ASN A 36 -7.07 13.57 -16.00
N ILE A 37 -6.65 12.99 -14.86
CA ILE A 37 -5.29 13.17 -14.35
C ILE A 37 -4.32 12.13 -14.94
N ASN A 38 -3.23 12.63 -15.51
CA ASN A 38 -2.14 11.81 -16.03
C ASN A 38 -1.04 11.57 -14.98
N LEU A 39 -1.17 10.50 -14.21
CA LEU A 39 -0.16 10.05 -13.24
C LEU A 39 0.94 9.15 -13.83
N GLY A 40 0.97 8.96 -15.16
CA GLY A 40 1.83 7.94 -15.77
C GLY A 40 1.38 6.51 -15.43
N LYS A 41 2.24 5.54 -15.76
CA LYS A 41 2.00 4.13 -15.45
C LYS A 41 2.27 3.85 -13.97
N LEU A 42 1.53 2.91 -13.38
CA LEU A 42 1.81 2.46 -12.03
C LEU A 42 3.27 1.98 -11.92
N GLY A 43 4.02 2.56 -10.99
CA GLY A 43 5.43 2.25 -10.75
C GLY A 43 6.41 2.92 -11.72
N SER A 44 5.98 3.83 -12.60
CA SER A 44 6.89 4.59 -13.44
C SER A 44 7.79 5.53 -12.62
N PRO A 45 9.00 5.87 -13.11
CA PRO A 45 9.93 6.74 -12.37
C PRO A 45 9.33 8.10 -12.00
N ASP A 46 8.50 8.66 -12.88
CA ASP A 46 7.86 9.96 -12.75
C ASP A 46 6.52 9.93 -11.99
N MET A 47 6.02 8.74 -11.62
CA MET A 47 4.72 8.57 -10.96
C MET A 47 4.61 9.40 -9.68
N ARG A 48 5.66 9.37 -8.85
CA ARG A 48 5.68 10.04 -7.54
C ARG A 48 5.70 11.55 -7.66
N ASP A 49 6.47 12.07 -8.61
CA ASP A 49 6.52 13.51 -8.87
C ASP A 49 5.18 14.00 -9.41
N ARG A 50 4.54 13.28 -10.34
CA ARG A 50 3.20 13.63 -10.85
C ARG A 50 2.15 13.64 -9.74
N MET A 51 2.16 12.67 -8.83
CA MET A 51 1.26 12.67 -7.67
C MET A 51 1.51 13.88 -6.77
N ALA A 52 2.78 14.25 -6.55
CA ALA A 52 3.13 15.43 -5.76
C ALA A 52 2.58 16.72 -6.38
N GLU A 53 2.73 16.90 -7.70
CA GLU A 53 2.20 18.06 -8.42
C GLU A 53 0.67 18.15 -8.32
N VAL A 54 -0.04 17.02 -8.44
CA VAL A 54 -1.51 17.00 -8.29
C VAL A 54 -1.93 17.45 -6.89
N ILE A 55 -1.23 17.00 -5.85
CA ILE A 55 -1.55 17.36 -4.46
C ILE A 55 -1.26 18.82 -4.16
N ILE A 56 -0.16 19.36 -4.68
CA ILE A 56 0.18 20.78 -4.51
C ILE A 56 -0.87 21.67 -5.18
N ASN A 57 -1.35 21.27 -6.36
CA ASN A 57 -2.30 22.06 -7.15
C ASN A 57 -3.76 21.94 -6.67
N GLN A 58 -4.06 21.09 -5.68
CA GLN A 58 -5.42 20.88 -5.18
C GLN A 58 -5.51 21.15 -3.68
N PRO A 59 -5.99 22.35 -3.29
CA PRO A 59 -6.21 22.69 -1.89
C PRO A 59 -7.09 21.66 -1.18
N GLY A 60 -6.70 21.26 0.03
CA GLY A 60 -7.44 20.29 0.85
C GLY A 60 -7.22 18.82 0.47
N LEU A 61 -6.65 18.51 -0.70
CA LEU A 61 -6.43 17.11 -1.10
C LEU A 61 -5.47 16.38 -0.14
N LYS A 62 -4.39 17.05 0.31
CA LYS A 62 -3.44 16.48 1.28
C LYS A 62 -4.16 15.99 2.55
N GLN A 63 -4.99 16.83 3.16
CA GLN A 63 -5.69 16.50 4.40
C GLN A 63 -6.70 15.36 4.18
N SER A 64 -7.39 15.37 3.04
CA SER A 64 -8.29 14.28 2.65
C SER A 64 -7.55 12.94 2.53
N ILE A 65 -6.37 12.93 1.88
CA ILE A 65 -5.51 11.74 1.77
C ILE A 65 -5.07 11.26 3.16
N GLU A 66 -4.63 12.15 4.03
CA GLU A 66 -4.20 11.80 5.40
C GLU A 66 -5.34 11.15 6.20
N ASN A 67 -6.56 11.67 6.10
CA ASN A 67 -7.73 11.10 6.74
C ASN A 67 -8.07 9.71 6.18
N GLN A 68 -8.13 9.58 4.85
CA GLN A 68 -8.50 8.33 4.17
C GLN A 68 -7.45 7.23 4.32
N LYS A 69 -6.17 7.60 4.52
CA LYS A 69 -5.10 6.62 4.76
C LYS A 69 -5.42 5.73 5.95
N SER A 70 -5.97 6.29 7.03
CA SER A 70 -6.22 5.55 8.27
C SER A 70 -7.21 4.39 8.08
N THR A 71 -8.15 4.52 7.14
CA THR A 71 -9.17 3.49 6.87
C THR A 71 -8.84 2.64 5.65
N ASN A 72 -8.15 3.19 4.65
CA ASN A 72 -8.03 2.56 3.32
C ASN A 72 -6.65 1.96 3.05
N LEU A 73 -5.63 2.27 3.86
CA LEU A 73 -4.29 1.69 3.72
C LEU A 73 -4.01 0.75 4.90
N LEU A 74 -3.89 -0.54 4.61
CA LEU A 74 -3.53 -1.54 5.61
C LEU A 74 -2.17 -1.19 6.25
N PRO A 75 -2.07 -1.19 7.59
CA PRO A 75 -0.82 -0.92 8.26
C PRO A 75 0.19 -2.05 8.00
N GLU A 76 1.48 -1.75 8.13
CA GLU A 76 2.56 -2.71 7.83
C GLU A 76 2.46 -4.00 8.65
N GLN A 77 2.01 -3.87 9.90
CA GLN A 77 1.79 -4.97 10.82
C GLN A 77 0.76 -5.97 10.27
N SER A 78 -0.22 -5.51 9.48
CA SER A 78 -1.20 -6.37 8.81
C SER A 78 -0.61 -7.23 7.69
N PHE A 79 0.66 -7.03 7.30
CA PHE A 79 1.36 -7.90 6.36
C PHE A 79 2.34 -8.87 7.04
N GLN A 80 2.67 -8.65 8.32
CA GLN A 80 3.59 -9.53 9.07
C GLN A 80 3.06 -10.96 9.18
N TRP A 81 1.75 -11.19 9.09
CA TRP A 81 1.20 -12.54 9.07
C TRP A 81 1.71 -13.35 7.88
N ILE A 82 1.95 -12.70 6.72
CA ILE A 82 2.41 -13.36 5.50
C ILE A 82 3.81 -13.92 5.73
N THR A 83 4.67 -13.22 6.45
CA THR A 83 6.05 -13.63 6.73
C THR A 83 6.20 -14.46 8.01
N ASN A 84 5.10 -14.72 8.73
CA ASN A 84 5.12 -15.48 9.96
C ASN A 84 5.14 -16.98 9.65
N ASN A 85 6.29 -17.64 9.90
CA ASN A 85 6.50 -19.06 9.59
C ASN A 85 5.41 -19.98 10.20
N LYS A 86 5.01 -19.75 11.46
CA LYS A 86 3.95 -20.54 12.11
C LYS A 86 2.61 -20.42 11.37
N ARG A 87 2.24 -19.21 10.94
CA ARG A 87 1.00 -18.97 10.19
C ARG A 87 1.07 -19.47 8.76
N GLN A 88 2.22 -19.34 8.10
CA GLN A 88 2.48 -19.94 6.78
C GLN A 88 2.30 -21.45 6.84
N ASN A 89 2.93 -22.13 7.81
CA ASN A 89 2.79 -23.57 8.01
C ASN A 89 1.33 -23.98 8.28
N ALA A 90 0.62 -23.26 9.15
CA ALA A 90 -0.80 -23.53 9.40
C ALA A 90 -1.66 -23.38 8.13
N PHE A 91 -1.40 -22.36 7.32
CA PHE A 91 -2.09 -22.16 6.05
C PHE A 91 -1.81 -23.27 5.05
N ILE A 92 -0.54 -23.70 4.93
CA ILE A 92 -0.12 -24.80 4.06
C ILE A 92 -0.79 -26.11 4.49
N ILE A 93 -0.74 -26.45 5.78
CA ILE A 93 -1.41 -27.65 6.34
C ILE A 93 -2.89 -27.61 5.98
N ARG A 94 -3.58 -26.49 6.23
CA ARG A 94 -5.00 -26.35 5.89
C ARG A 94 -5.26 -26.59 4.41
N LYS A 95 -4.45 -26.02 3.51
CA LYS A 95 -4.62 -26.19 2.06
C LYS A 95 -4.34 -27.62 1.59
N LEU A 96 -3.39 -28.31 2.21
CA LEU A 96 -3.12 -29.72 1.92
C LEU A 96 -4.24 -30.62 2.43
N THR A 97 -4.78 -30.35 3.63
CA THR A 97 -5.97 -31.04 4.18
C THR A 97 -7.18 -30.86 3.26
N GLU A 98 -7.49 -29.62 2.85
CA GLU A 98 -8.60 -29.31 1.93
C GLU A 98 -8.46 -30.08 0.60
N LYS A 99 -7.24 -30.21 0.07
CA LYS A 99 -6.98 -30.88 -1.20
C LYS A 99 -7.04 -32.40 -1.11
N ASN A 100 -6.50 -32.97 -0.02
CA ASN A 100 -6.28 -34.42 0.09
C ASN A 100 -7.40 -35.15 0.84
N GLY A 101 -8.35 -34.42 1.45
CA GLY A 101 -9.41 -35.02 2.28
C GLY A 101 -8.90 -35.66 3.58
N THR A 102 -7.62 -35.48 3.90
CA THR A 102 -6.96 -36.05 5.07
C THR A 102 -6.87 -35.00 6.17
N ASN A 103 -7.61 -35.19 7.26
CA ASN A 103 -7.53 -34.34 8.45
C ASN A 103 -6.17 -34.53 9.14
N TYR A 104 -5.20 -33.68 8.82
CA TYR A 104 -3.97 -33.59 9.61
C TYR A 104 -4.28 -32.86 10.93
N THR A 105 -4.73 -33.61 11.92
CA THR A 105 -4.85 -33.16 13.31
C THR A 105 -3.46 -33.25 13.94
N ASN A 106 -2.68 -32.17 13.89
CA ASN A 106 -1.50 -32.07 14.75
C ASN A 106 -1.96 -31.64 16.15
N GLY A 107 -1.68 -32.51 17.14
CA GLY A 107 -1.64 -32.15 18.56
C GLY A 107 -0.50 -31.19 18.88
#